data_AF-A0A914YI33-F1
#
_entry.id   AF-A0A914YI33-F1
#
_cell.length_a   1.000
_cell.length_b   1.000
_cell.length_c   1.000
_cell.angle_alpha   90.00
_cell.angle_beta   90.00
_cell.angle_gamma   90.00
#
_symmetry.space_group_name_H-M   'P 1'
#
loop_
_entity.id
_entity.type
_entity.pdbx_description
1 polymer ?
#
loop_
_entity_poly.entity_id
_entity_poly.type
_entity_poly.pdbx_seq_one_letter_code
_entity_poly.pdbx_strand_id
1 'polypeptide(L)'
;MYFHHDWANAGDACEKPFVLIRDHVLLSFASRIAEVDAELAARLTDAEIERIIGLVPDSWLVNEPAFDSPQAYRQGYIDYLKHRLKVRAVFVQEAIRAHAAHV
;
A
#
# COMPACT_ATOMS: atom_id res chain seq x y z
N MET A 1 0.59 4.34 6.86
CA MET A 1 -0.52 4.51 5.90
C MET A 1 -1.59 5.35 6.56
N TYR A 2 -1.86 6.57 6.11
CA TYR A 2 -2.82 7.47 6.78
C TYR A 2 -4.27 7.28 6.31
N PHE A 3 -4.48 6.64 5.16
CA PHE A 3 -5.81 6.52 4.54
C PHE A 3 -6.85 5.80 5.43
N HIS A 4 -6.43 4.90 6.33
CA HIS A 4 -7.38 4.15 7.17
C HIS A 4 -8.03 5.02 8.24
N HIS A 5 -7.53 6.24 8.47
CA HIS A 5 -8.19 7.27 9.26
C HIS A 5 -9.09 8.18 8.43
N ASP A 6 -9.09 8.04 7.10
CA ASP A 6 -9.83 8.88 6.15
C ASP A 6 -10.28 8.07 4.94
N TRP A 7 -11.29 7.22 5.15
CA TRP A 7 -11.83 6.35 4.12
C TRP A 7 -12.48 7.10 2.96
N ALA A 8 -12.99 8.31 3.21
CA ALA A 8 -13.58 9.16 2.17
C ALA A 8 -12.55 9.54 1.09
N ASN A 9 -11.29 9.81 1.49
CA ASN A 9 -10.21 10.16 0.57
C ASN A 9 -9.24 8.99 0.29
N ALA A 10 -9.59 7.77 0.69
CA ALA A 10 -8.70 6.62 0.52
C ALA A 10 -8.40 6.31 -0.95
N GLY A 11 -9.36 6.53 -1.86
CA GLY A 11 -9.16 6.38 -3.31
C GLY A 11 -8.03 7.27 -3.84
N ASP A 12 -8.05 8.56 -3.51
CA ASP A 12 -6.99 9.50 -3.89
C ASP A 12 -5.65 9.14 -3.24
N ALA A 13 -5.68 8.65 -2.00
CA ALA A 13 -4.47 8.23 -1.30
C ALA A 13 -3.78 7.03 -2.00
N CYS A 14 -4.53 6.15 -2.68
CA CYS A 14 -3.97 5.06 -3.46
C CYS A 14 -3.08 5.52 -4.61
N GLU A 15 -3.27 6.73 -5.13
CA GLU A 15 -2.58 7.20 -6.33
C GLU A 15 -1.39 8.12 -6.02
N LYS A 16 -1.28 8.58 -4.77
CA LYS A 16 -0.25 9.54 -4.37
C LYS A 16 1.15 8.91 -4.28
N PRO A 17 2.21 9.61 -4.71
CA PRO A 17 3.58 9.19 -4.40
C PRO A 17 3.81 9.20 -2.88
N PHE A 18 4.85 8.52 -2.42
CA PHE A 18 5.26 8.57 -1.01
C PHE A 18 6.52 9.44 -0.85
N VAL A 19 6.33 10.77 -0.82
CA VAL A 19 7.43 11.77 -0.81
C VAL A 19 8.36 11.62 0.41
N LEU A 20 7.84 11.16 1.54
CA LEU A 20 8.63 10.93 2.75
C LEU A 20 9.65 9.79 2.62
N ILE A 21 9.64 9.04 1.51
CA ILE A 21 10.68 8.02 1.23
C ILE A 21 12.08 8.61 1.24
N ARG A 22 12.24 9.90 0.85
CA ARG A 22 13.53 10.60 0.82
C ARG A 22 14.25 10.61 2.17
N ASP A 23 13.49 10.52 3.25
CA ASP A 23 13.97 10.56 4.63
C ASP A 23 14.25 9.15 5.20
N HIS A 24 14.10 8.10 4.38
CA HIS A 24 14.30 6.72 4.81
C HIS A 24 15.79 6.40 4.98
N VAL A 25 16.18 5.98 6.18
CA VAL A 25 17.59 5.76 6.58
C VAL A 25 18.35 4.74 5.73
N LEU A 26 17.66 3.78 5.11
CA LEU A 26 18.27 2.79 4.21
C LEU A 26 18.17 3.16 2.73
N LEU A 27 17.60 4.32 2.38
CA LEU A 27 17.35 4.66 0.98
C LEU A 27 18.64 4.67 0.16
N SER A 28 19.73 5.23 0.68
CA SER A 28 21.05 5.30 0.01
C SER A 28 21.67 3.96 -0.38
N PHE A 29 21.18 2.84 0.19
CA PHE A 29 21.66 1.50 -0.13
C PHE A 29 20.74 0.75 -1.12
N ALA A 30 19.57 1.32 -1.46
CA ALA A 30 18.52 0.66 -2.22
C ALA A 30 18.75 0.73 -3.74
N SER A 31 19.82 0.10 -4.24
CA SER A 31 20.23 0.19 -5.66
C SER A 31 19.36 -0.61 -6.64
N ARG A 32 18.44 -1.46 -6.16
CA ARG A 32 17.67 -2.42 -6.98
C ARG A 32 16.16 -2.20 -6.95
N ILE A 33 15.68 -0.98 -6.63
CA ILE A 33 14.25 -0.68 -6.43
C ILE A 33 13.37 -1.14 -7.61
N ALA A 34 13.77 -0.84 -8.86
CA ALA A 34 12.97 -1.18 -10.04
C ALA A 34 12.92 -2.70 -10.30
N GLU A 35 14.02 -3.40 -10.04
CA GLU A 35 14.12 -4.85 -10.23
C GLU A 35 13.22 -5.59 -9.24
N VAL A 36 13.29 -5.21 -7.96
CA VAL A 36 12.50 -5.87 -6.91
C VAL A 36 11.01 -5.51 -6.96
N ASP A 37 10.61 -4.35 -7.51
CA ASP A 37 9.19 -4.02 -7.71
C ASP A 37 8.47 -5.10 -8.52
N ALA A 38 9.03 -5.45 -9.68
CA ALA A 38 8.40 -6.42 -10.58
C ALA A 38 8.29 -7.81 -9.92
N GLU A 39 9.36 -8.26 -9.25
CA GLU A 39 9.39 -9.56 -8.57
C GLU A 39 8.42 -9.65 -7.39
N LEU A 40 8.32 -8.58 -6.59
CA LEU A 40 7.46 -8.56 -5.41
C LEU A 40 5.99 -8.36 -5.80
N ALA A 41 5.70 -7.50 -6.78
CA ALA A 41 4.34 -7.29 -7.27
C ALA A 41 3.73 -8.59 -7.84
N ALA A 42 4.53 -9.40 -8.53
CA ALA A 42 4.08 -10.69 -9.07
C ALA A 42 3.68 -11.71 -7.98
N ARG A 43 4.17 -11.56 -6.75
CA ARG A 43 3.82 -12.42 -5.61
C ARG A 43 2.52 -11.99 -4.92
N LEU A 44 2.12 -10.73 -5.10
CA LEU A 44 0.93 -10.14 -4.50
C LEU A 44 -0.26 -10.24 -5.46
N THR A 45 -0.67 -11.46 -5.79
CA THR A 45 -1.87 -11.67 -6.61
C THR A 45 -3.13 -11.21 -5.86
N ASP A 46 -4.21 -10.96 -6.59
CA ASP A 46 -5.52 -10.65 -6.00
C ASP A 46 -5.94 -11.66 -4.92
N ALA A 47 -5.76 -12.95 -5.21
CA ALA A 47 -6.07 -14.03 -4.28
C ALA A 47 -5.17 -14.01 -3.04
N GLU A 48 -3.89 -13.64 -3.19
CA GLU A 48 -2.97 -13.54 -2.06
C GLU A 48 -3.32 -12.35 -1.15
N ILE A 49 -3.70 -11.20 -1.73
CA ILE A 49 -4.20 -10.05 -0.98
C ILE A 49 -5.47 -10.43 -0.20
N GLU A 50 -6.45 -11.03 -0.88
CA GLU A 50 -7.69 -11.49 -0.24
C GLU A 50 -7.42 -12.49 0.89
N ARG A 51 -6.52 -13.45 0.66
CA ARG A 51 -6.12 -14.45 1.66
C ARG A 51 -5.50 -13.78 2.89
N ILE A 52 -4.55 -12.86 2.71
CA ILE A 52 -3.87 -12.16 3.80
C ILE A 52 -4.87 -11.32 4.60
N ILE A 53 -5.73 -10.54 3.93
CA ILE A 53 -6.74 -9.73 4.61
C ILE A 53 -7.78 -10.60 5.33
N GLY A 54 -8.08 -11.78 4.79
CA GLY A 54 -8.92 -12.79 5.44
C GLY A 54 -8.38 -13.30 6.78
N LEU A 55 -7.06 -13.18 7.04
CA LEU A 55 -6.45 -13.58 8.32
C LEU A 55 -6.75 -12.59 9.45
N VAL A 56 -7.21 -11.37 9.15
CA VAL A 56 -7.52 -10.35 10.17
C VAL A 56 -8.74 -10.83 10.97
N PRO A 57 -8.66 -10.98 12.31
CA PRO A 57 -9.80 -11.44 13.11
C PRO A 57 -10.97 -10.44 13.13
N ASP A 58 -12.21 -10.94 13.13
CA ASP A 58 -13.40 -10.08 13.26
C ASP A 58 -13.34 -9.18 14.48
N SER A 59 -12.85 -9.69 15.61
CA SER A 59 -12.73 -8.95 16.87
C SER A 59 -11.94 -7.64 16.78
N TRP A 60 -11.08 -7.48 15.76
CA TRP A 60 -10.33 -6.24 15.54
C TRP A 60 -11.13 -5.20 14.76
N LEU A 61 -12.26 -5.56 14.15
CA LEU A 61 -13.02 -4.74 13.20
C LEU A 61 -14.44 -4.40 13.68
N VAL A 62 -15.00 -5.15 14.63
CA VAL A 62 -16.42 -5.05 15.06
C VAL A 62 -16.82 -3.67 15.60
N ASN A 63 -15.89 -2.90 16.16
CA ASN A 63 -16.18 -1.60 16.79
C ASN A 63 -15.57 -0.40 16.06
N GLU A 64 -15.07 -0.60 14.85
CA GLU A 64 -14.47 0.47 14.07
C GLU A 64 -15.57 1.31 13.38
N PRO A 65 -15.45 2.64 13.25
CA PRO A 65 -16.56 3.53 12.86
C PRO A 65 -16.79 3.74 11.35
N ALA A 66 -15.83 3.40 10.49
CA ALA A 66 -15.84 3.65 9.06
C ALA A 66 -16.75 2.72 8.21
N PHE A 67 -17.05 1.50 8.66
CA PHE A 67 -17.91 0.55 7.92
C PHE A 67 -18.83 -0.24 8.84
N ASP A 68 -19.92 -0.75 8.28
CA ASP A 68 -21.01 -1.40 9.02
C ASP A 68 -20.69 -2.85 9.46
N SER A 69 -19.61 -3.46 8.96
CA SER A 69 -19.26 -4.84 9.31
C SER A 69 -17.78 -5.17 9.10
N PRO A 70 -17.23 -6.18 9.82
CA PRO A 70 -15.89 -6.70 9.56
C PRO A 70 -15.63 -7.09 8.10
N GLN A 71 -16.63 -7.62 7.41
CA GLN A 71 -16.51 -7.96 5.99
C GLN A 71 -16.37 -6.72 5.11
N ALA A 72 -17.14 -5.65 5.39
CA ALA A 72 -17.03 -4.40 4.67
C ALA A 72 -15.66 -3.73 4.89
N TYR A 73 -15.12 -3.80 6.12
CA TYR A 73 -13.74 -3.39 6.41
C TYR A 73 -12.72 -4.13 5.53
N ARG A 74 -12.77 -5.47 5.54
CA ARG A 74 -11.86 -6.29 4.74
C ARG A 74 -11.96 -5.91 3.26
N GLN A 75 -13.18 -5.73 2.74
CA GLN A 75 -13.38 -5.34 1.35
C GLN A 75 -12.74 -3.97 1.05
N GLY A 76 -12.91 -2.97 1.91
CA GLY A 76 -12.27 -1.66 1.76
C GLY A 76 -10.74 -1.75 1.70
N TYR A 77 -10.12 -2.57 2.55
CA TYR A 77 -8.67 -2.82 2.49
C TYR A 77 -8.25 -3.58 1.22
N ILE A 78 -9.02 -4.59 0.82
CA ILE A 78 -8.76 -5.36 -0.42
C ILE A 78 -8.77 -4.41 -1.63
N ASP A 79 -9.81 -3.59 -1.75
CA ASP A 79 -9.98 -2.65 -2.87
C ASP A 79 -8.84 -1.61 -2.88
N TYR A 80 -8.53 -1.04 -1.72
CA TYR A 80 -7.41 -0.10 -1.57
C TYR A 80 -6.08 -0.73 -2.00
N LEU A 81 -5.74 -1.90 -1.46
CA LEU A 81 -4.44 -2.53 -1.69
C LEU A 81 -4.29 -3.02 -3.13
N LYS A 82 -5.35 -3.57 -3.73
CA LYS A 82 -5.37 -3.96 -5.14
C LYS A 82 -5.19 -2.73 -6.04
N HIS A 83 -5.91 -1.64 -5.80
CA HIS A 83 -5.74 -0.41 -6.58
C HIS A 83 -4.34 0.16 -6.43
N ARG A 84 -3.83 0.27 -5.18
CA ARG A 84 -2.48 0.73 -4.88
C ARG A 84 -1.40 -0.10 -5.59
N LEU A 85 -1.57 -1.43 -5.67
CA LEU A 85 -0.67 -2.31 -6.40
C LEU A 85 -0.76 -2.08 -7.91
N LYS A 86 -1.96 -1.87 -8.45
CA LYS A 86 -2.17 -1.56 -9.87
C LYS A 86 -1.47 -0.26 -10.29
N VAL A 87 -1.55 0.78 -9.46
CA VAL A 87 -0.93 2.10 -9.72
C VAL A 87 0.45 2.29 -9.08
N ARG A 88 1.08 1.21 -8.60
CA ARG A 88 2.31 1.23 -7.79
C ARG A 88 3.48 2.00 -8.42
N ALA A 89 3.52 2.05 -9.75
CA ALA A 89 4.53 2.79 -10.50
C ALA A 89 4.71 4.23 -9.99
N VAL A 90 3.63 4.88 -9.52
CA VAL A 90 3.70 6.25 -9.00
C VAL A 90 4.63 6.36 -7.77
N PHE A 91 4.52 5.45 -6.80
CA PHE A 91 5.37 5.51 -5.61
C PHE A 91 6.74 4.85 -5.80
N VAL A 92 6.85 3.88 -6.71
CA VAL A 92 8.13 3.27 -7.10
C VAL A 92 9.03 4.28 -7.80
N GLN A 93 8.47 5.05 -8.75
CA GLN A 93 9.22 6.11 -9.43
C GLN A 93 9.64 7.21 -8.47
N GLU A 94 8.83 7.53 -7.47
CA GLU A 94 9.23 8.47 -6.41
C GLU A 94 10.43 7.95 -5.60
N ALA A 95 10.43 6.67 -5.23
CA ALA A 95 11.55 6.06 -4.53
C ALA A 95 12.84 6.06 -5.37
N ILE A 96 12.74 5.76 -6.66
CA ILE A 96 13.87 5.81 -7.60
C ILE A 96 14.43 7.23 -7.72
N ARG A 97 13.56 8.24 -7.88
CA ARG A 97 13.96 9.66 -7.94
C ARG A 97 14.64 10.11 -6.65
N ALA A 98 14.05 9.77 -5.50
CA ALA A 98 14.60 10.13 -4.20
C ALA A 98 15.96 9.45 -3.96
N HIS A 99 16.12 8.18 -4.33
CA HIS A 99 17.42 7.49 -4.26
C HIS A 99 18.47 8.16 -5.14
N ALA A 100 18.13 8.52 -6.38
CA ALA A 100 19.05 9.17 -7.30
C ALA A 100 19.51 10.56 -6.83
N ALA A 101 18.74 11.24 -5.96
CA ALA A 101 19.12 12.53 -5.37
C ALA A 101 20.08 12.40 -4.17
N HIS A 102 20.31 11.19 -3.65
CA HIS A 102 21.29 10.90 -2.59
C HIS A 102 22.68 10.50 -3.13
N VAL A 103 22.75 10.12 -4.41
CA VAL A 103 23.99 9.73 -5.10
C VAL A 103 24.64 10.96 -5.72
#